data_AF-A0A3D3S221-F1
#
_entry.id   AF-A0A3D3S221-F1
#
_cell.length_a   1.000
_cell.length_b   1.000
_cell.length_c   1.000
_cell.angle_alpha   90.00
_cell.angle_beta   90.00
_cell.angle_gamma   90.00
#
_symmetry.space_group_name_H-M   'P 1'
#
loop_
_entity.id
_entity.type
_entity.pdbx_description
1 polymer ?
#
loop_
_entity_poly.entity_id
_entity_poly.type
_entity_poly.pdbx_seq_one_letter_code
_entity_poly.pdbx_strand_id
1 'polypeptide(L)'
;MFARLFYSLGAIAGGIRWTNMEAQTTLFLTNVRTGVQEAAAEGSASKRDIGFGGLGFGGIVGAAGGAYASTDIGKIVAAAFLDAHNKLVAQVQATRPAATRPSASGYMTLADVNMRSGPSTQSPVVMTVAKGTPVSPTGEKQGAWWAVDVNGRSGWIHSDYITR
;
A
#
# COMPACT_ATOMS: atom_id res chain seq x y z
N MET A 1 -35.62 -54.60 45.89
CA MET A 1 -34.51 -53.94 46.59
C MET A 1 -33.23 -54.14 45.76
N PHE A 2 -32.67 -53.04 45.26
CA PHE A 2 -31.34 -52.84 44.61
C PHE A 2 -30.91 -53.67 43.37
N ALA A 3 -30.83 -52.97 42.23
CA ALA A 3 -29.74 -53.15 41.27
C ALA A 3 -29.22 -51.75 40.87
N ARG A 4 -28.06 -51.37 41.41
CA ARG A 4 -27.33 -50.15 41.00
C ARG A 4 -26.53 -50.49 39.74
N LEU A 5 -26.96 -49.95 38.61
CA LEU A 5 -26.22 -49.89 37.36
C LEU A 5 -24.98 -49.00 37.56
N PHE A 6 -23.80 -49.59 37.68
CA PHE A 6 -22.55 -48.89 37.44
C PHE A 6 -22.28 -48.92 35.93
N TYR A 7 -22.65 -47.85 35.23
CA TYR A 7 -22.10 -47.58 33.90
C TYR A 7 -20.82 -46.76 34.09
N SER A 8 -19.68 -47.41 33.89
CA SER A 8 -18.40 -46.75 33.68
C SER A 8 -18.44 -45.99 32.35
N LEU A 9 -18.70 -44.69 32.40
CA LEU A 9 -18.39 -43.78 31.30
C LEU A 9 -16.88 -43.51 31.29
N GLY A 10 -16.13 -44.49 30.78
CA GLY A 10 -14.73 -44.34 30.42
C GLY A 10 -14.60 -44.33 28.90
N ALA A 11 -14.87 -43.18 28.28
CA ALA A 11 -14.51 -42.95 26.88
C ALA A 11 -13.21 -42.13 26.83
N ILE A 12 -12.12 -42.86 26.62
CA ILE A 12 -10.76 -42.35 26.51
C ILE A 12 -10.61 -41.53 25.22
N ALA A 13 -10.22 -40.27 25.41
CA ALA A 13 -9.32 -39.46 24.59
C ALA A 13 -9.02 -39.95 23.15
N GLY A 14 -9.86 -39.57 22.19
CA GLY A 14 -9.48 -39.49 20.78
C GLY A 14 -8.73 -38.19 20.53
N GLY A 15 -7.41 -38.23 20.58
CA GLY A 15 -6.52 -37.08 20.46
C GLY A 15 -6.69 -36.30 19.16
N ILE A 16 -7.26 -35.11 19.25
CA ILE A 16 -7.14 -34.09 18.22
C ILE A 16 -5.82 -33.35 18.46
N ARG A 17 -4.71 -33.91 17.97
CA ARG A 17 -3.45 -33.16 17.84
C ARG A 17 -3.40 -32.55 16.44
N TRP A 18 -3.99 -31.37 16.28
CA TRP A 18 -3.72 -30.53 15.10
C TRP A 18 -2.31 -29.96 15.25
N THR A 19 -1.34 -30.47 14.49
CA THR A 19 0.01 -29.89 14.42
C THR A 19 -0.08 -28.43 13.95
N ASN A 20 0.57 -27.52 14.67
CA ASN A 20 0.73 -26.11 14.29
C ASN A 20 1.60 -26.04 13.03
N MET A 21 0.98 -26.20 11.86
CA MET A 21 1.66 -25.97 10.59
C MET A 21 1.50 -24.49 10.26
N GLU A 22 2.62 -23.77 10.32
CA GLU A 22 2.76 -22.36 9.97
C GLU A 22 3.80 -22.25 8.85
N ALA A 23 3.55 -21.36 7.89
CA ALA A 23 4.54 -20.98 6.90
C ALA A 23 4.87 -19.51 7.07
N GLN A 24 6.17 -19.20 7.04
CA GLN A 24 6.71 -17.85 6.98
C GLN A 24 7.33 -17.65 5.60
N THR A 25 7.07 -16.51 4.98
CA THR A 25 7.58 -16.17 3.65
C THR A 25 8.04 -14.73 3.64
N THR A 26 9.33 -14.53 3.35
CA THR A 26 9.93 -13.19 3.25
C THR A 26 10.11 -12.81 1.78
N LEU A 27 9.61 -11.64 1.41
CA LEU A 27 9.81 -11.03 0.08
C LEU A 27 10.71 -9.80 0.21
N PHE A 28 11.65 -9.67 -0.72
CA PHE A 28 12.50 -8.50 -0.87
C PHE A 28 12.21 -7.84 -2.21
N LEU A 29 11.99 -6.52 -2.21
CA LEU A 29 11.91 -5.71 -3.41
C LEU A 29 13.22 -4.96 -3.59
N THR A 30 13.86 -5.14 -4.74
CA THR A 30 15.07 -4.41 -5.13
C THR A 30 14.84 -3.68 -6.43
N ASN A 31 15.24 -2.41 -6.49
CA ASN A 31 15.17 -1.63 -7.71
C ASN A 31 16.40 -1.87 -8.59
N VAL A 32 16.20 -2.55 -9.72
CA VAL A 32 17.28 -2.92 -10.65
C VAL A 32 17.96 -1.74 -11.33
N ARG A 33 17.35 -0.53 -11.30
CA ARG A 33 17.95 0.68 -11.87
C ARG A 33 18.93 1.36 -10.91
N THR A 34 18.69 1.26 -9.61
CA THR A 34 19.44 2.00 -8.57
C THR A 34 20.23 1.09 -7.64
N GLY A 35 20.00 -0.22 -7.66
CA GLY A 35 20.69 -1.21 -6.83
C GLY A 35 20.30 -1.17 -5.34
N VAL A 36 19.29 -0.36 -4.97
CA VAL A 36 18.84 -0.18 -3.59
C VAL A 36 17.69 -1.16 -3.28
N GLN A 37 17.72 -1.77 -2.09
CA GLN A 37 16.61 -2.54 -1.54
C GLN A 37 15.50 -1.57 -1.09
N GLU A 38 14.34 -1.62 -1.75
CA GLU A 38 13.27 -0.63 -1.55
C GLU A 38 12.22 -1.07 -0.51
N ALA A 39 12.03 -2.37 -0.29
CA ALA A 39 11.13 -2.88 0.75
C ALA A 39 11.40 -4.36 1.08
N ALA A 40 11.05 -4.77 2.29
CA ALA A 40 11.02 -6.18 2.69
C ALA A 40 9.76 -6.45 3.50
N ALA A 41 9.01 -7.48 3.10
CA ALA A 41 7.76 -7.86 3.76
C ALA A 41 7.77 -9.34 4.12
N GLU A 42 7.26 -9.66 5.30
CA GLU A 42 7.07 -11.04 5.76
C GLU A 42 5.57 -11.35 5.85
N GLY A 43 5.18 -12.46 5.24
CA GLY A 43 3.85 -13.01 5.34
C GLY A 43 3.85 -14.33 6.09
N SER A 44 2.76 -14.57 6.80
CA SER A 44 2.58 -15.73 7.65
C SER A 44 1.18 -16.29 7.46
N ALA A 45 1.05 -17.61 7.37
CA ALA A 45 -0.25 -18.26 7.37
C ALA A 45 -0.19 -19.57 8.15
N SER A 46 -1.29 -19.94 8.80
CA SER A 46 -1.43 -21.19 9.54
C SER A 46 -2.56 -22.06 9.00
N LYS A 47 -2.47 -23.38 9.20
CA LYS A 47 -3.50 -24.34 8.77
C LYS A 47 -4.90 -24.03 9.34
N ARG A 48 -4.98 -23.38 10.50
CA ARG A 48 -6.25 -23.07 11.19
C ARG A 48 -7.02 -21.93 10.53
N ASP A 49 -6.32 -21.06 9.81
CA ASP A 49 -6.91 -19.87 9.18
C ASP A 49 -7.52 -20.17 7.80
N ILE A 50 -7.26 -21.37 7.26
CA ILE A 50 -7.72 -21.84 5.94
C ILE A 50 -8.94 -22.76 6.11
N GLY A 51 -9.90 -22.33 6.93
CA GLY A 51 -11.12 -23.07 7.24
C GLY A 51 -12.16 -23.05 6.11
N PHE A 52 -12.90 -24.15 5.99
CA PHE A 52 -13.99 -24.41 5.05
C PHE A 52 -15.22 -23.53 5.36
N GLY A 53 -15.16 -22.26 4.97
CA GLY A 53 -16.26 -21.30 5.11
C GLY A 53 -16.04 -20.19 4.11
N GLY A 54 -16.84 -20.17 3.05
CA GLY A 54 -16.74 -19.18 1.98
C GLY A 54 -16.76 -17.75 2.53
N LEU A 55 -15.91 -16.90 1.98
CA LEU A 55 -15.60 -15.49 2.35
C LEU A 55 -14.30 -15.25 3.16
N GLY A 56 -13.45 -16.27 3.41
CA GLY A 56 -12.08 -16.11 3.93
C GLY A 56 -10.97 -16.42 2.91
N PHE A 57 -9.68 -16.28 3.28
CA PHE A 57 -8.51 -16.64 2.44
C PHE A 57 -8.61 -18.07 1.85
N GLY A 58 -9.23 -19.01 2.58
CA GLY A 58 -9.53 -20.37 2.07
C GLY A 58 -10.54 -20.42 0.91
N GLY A 59 -11.42 -19.43 0.79
CA GLY A 59 -12.35 -19.25 -0.32
C GLY A 59 -11.70 -18.68 -1.59
N ILE A 60 -10.74 -17.76 -1.47
CA ILE A 60 -9.96 -17.24 -2.61
C ILE A 60 -9.04 -18.34 -3.17
N VAL A 61 -8.34 -19.08 -2.30
CA VAL A 61 -7.51 -20.23 -2.71
C VAL A 61 -8.36 -21.38 -3.26
N GLY A 62 -9.61 -21.52 -2.81
CA GLY A 62 -10.56 -22.50 -3.34
C GLY A 62 -11.20 -22.13 -4.69
N ALA A 63 -11.38 -20.83 -4.99
CA ALA A 63 -11.96 -20.35 -6.24
C ALA A 63 -10.90 -20.14 -7.35
N ALA A 64 -9.67 -19.79 -6.98
CA ALA A 64 -8.53 -19.71 -7.89
C ALA A 64 -7.84 -21.09 -8.01
N GLY A 65 -8.53 -22.06 -8.60
CA GLY A 65 -8.14 -23.48 -8.70
C GLY A 65 -6.80 -23.76 -9.39
N GLY A 66 -5.68 -23.49 -8.71
CA GLY A 66 -4.33 -23.84 -9.12
C GLY A 66 -3.77 -25.01 -8.31
N ALA A 67 -2.89 -25.80 -8.91
CA ALA A 67 -2.31 -27.05 -8.40
C ALA A 67 -1.73 -27.01 -6.96
N TYR A 68 -1.45 -25.83 -6.41
CA TYR A 68 -0.95 -25.60 -5.05
C TYR A 68 -2.03 -25.73 -3.95
N ALA A 69 -3.31 -25.76 -4.32
CA ALA A 69 -4.43 -25.99 -3.41
C ALA A 69 -4.63 -27.48 -3.05
N SER A 70 -3.82 -28.39 -3.60
CA SER A 70 -3.98 -29.83 -3.44
C SER A 70 -3.40 -30.39 -2.13
N THR A 71 -2.47 -29.68 -1.48
CA THR A 71 -1.83 -30.12 -0.21
C THR A 71 -1.99 -29.08 0.89
N ASP A 72 -2.06 -29.54 2.15
CA ASP A 72 -2.14 -28.65 3.32
C ASP A 72 -0.94 -27.70 3.41
N ILE A 73 0.25 -28.20 3.09
CA ILE A 73 1.49 -27.42 3.05
C ILE A 73 1.44 -26.38 1.92
N GLY A 74 1.01 -26.77 0.73
CA GLY A 74 0.88 -25.86 -0.42
C GLY A 74 -0.09 -24.71 -0.17
N LYS A 75 -1.22 -24.97 0.51
CA LYS A 75 -2.20 -23.94 0.89
C LYS A 75 -1.62 -22.90 1.85
N ILE A 76 -0.90 -23.35 2.87
CA ILE A 76 -0.31 -22.48 3.91
C ILE A 76 0.82 -21.64 3.30
N VAL A 77 1.67 -22.24 2.47
CA VAL A 77 2.74 -21.51 1.76
C VAL A 77 2.17 -20.49 0.77
N ALA A 78 1.16 -20.86 -0.02
CA ALA A 78 0.51 -19.93 -0.95
C ALA A 78 -0.20 -18.79 -0.22
N ALA A 79 -0.84 -19.07 0.93
CA ALA A 79 -1.47 -18.05 1.76
C ALA A 79 -0.44 -17.10 2.39
N ALA A 80 0.66 -17.63 2.92
CA ALA A 80 1.76 -16.83 3.46
C ALA A 80 2.39 -15.95 2.37
N PHE A 81 2.55 -16.47 1.16
CA PHE A 81 3.04 -15.70 0.02
C PHE A 81 2.08 -14.56 -0.38
N LEU A 82 0.77 -14.84 -0.46
CA LEU A 82 -0.22 -13.82 -0.82
C LEU A 82 -0.31 -12.71 0.25
N ASP A 83 -0.24 -13.09 1.53
CA ASP A 83 -0.17 -12.15 2.65
C ASP A 83 1.10 -11.29 2.57
N ALA A 84 2.26 -11.92 2.36
CA ALA A 84 3.53 -11.22 2.18
C ALA A 84 3.49 -10.25 0.98
N HIS A 85 2.86 -10.66 -0.12
CA HIS A 85 2.69 -9.84 -1.32
C HIS A 85 1.82 -8.61 -1.04
N ASN A 86 0.67 -8.78 -0.40
CA ASN A 86 -0.23 -7.67 -0.06
C ASN A 86 0.47 -6.66 0.88
N LYS A 87 1.20 -7.16 1.89
CA LYS A 87 2.00 -6.33 2.79
C LYS A 87 3.11 -5.59 2.05
N LEU A 88 3.80 -6.27 1.12
CA LEU A 88 4.83 -5.66 0.29
C LEU A 88 4.24 -4.54 -0.56
N VAL A 89 3.10 -4.76 -1.21
CA VAL A 89 2.40 -3.74 -2.02
C VAL A 89 2.03 -2.53 -1.16
N ALA A 90 1.51 -2.74 0.05
CA ALA A 90 1.19 -1.65 0.97
C ALA A 90 2.44 -0.88 1.42
N GLN A 91 3.52 -1.57 1.78
CA GLN A 91 4.79 -0.95 2.14
C GLN A 91 5.40 -0.16 0.98
N VAL A 92 5.38 -0.71 -0.23
CA VAL A 92 5.88 -0.02 -1.43
C VAL A 92 5.05 1.21 -1.74
N GLN A 93 3.73 1.17 -1.56
CA GLN A 93 2.89 2.36 -1.71
C GLN A 93 3.13 3.42 -0.64
N ALA A 94 3.41 3.01 0.60
CA ALA A 94 3.73 3.92 1.70
C ALA A 94 5.13 4.54 1.57
N THR A 95 6.08 3.79 0.99
CA THR A 95 7.48 4.21 0.81
C THR A 95 7.72 4.86 -0.54
N ARG A 96 6.86 4.62 -1.54
CA ARG A 96 6.76 5.46 -2.72
C ARG A 96 6.53 6.86 -2.17
N PRO A 97 7.44 7.83 -2.41
CA PRO A 97 7.18 9.19 -2.00
C PRO A 97 5.81 9.54 -2.57
N ALA A 98 4.81 9.68 -1.69
CA ALA A 98 3.52 10.25 -2.05
C ALA A 98 3.91 11.53 -2.74
N ALA A 99 3.80 11.59 -4.08
CA ALA A 99 4.46 12.57 -4.94
C ALA A 99 4.52 13.86 -4.14
N THR A 100 5.69 14.18 -3.57
CA THR A 100 5.77 15.06 -2.40
C THR A 100 5.09 16.30 -2.85
N ARG A 101 3.83 16.50 -2.41
CA ARG A 101 3.17 17.77 -2.61
C ARG A 101 4.08 18.66 -1.80
N PRO A 102 4.89 19.49 -2.47
CA PRO A 102 5.90 20.27 -1.80
C PRO A 102 5.15 20.96 -0.67
N SER A 103 5.45 20.60 0.58
CA SER A 103 4.79 21.19 1.72
C SER A 103 5.00 22.68 1.55
N ALA A 104 3.92 23.44 1.35
CA ALA A 104 3.92 24.85 0.99
C ALA A 104 4.85 25.62 1.93
N SER A 105 6.13 25.69 1.57
CA SER A 105 7.18 26.13 2.48
C SER A 105 7.29 27.63 2.31
N GLY A 106 6.35 28.36 2.90
CA GLY A 106 6.35 29.82 2.98
C GLY A 106 6.13 30.56 1.66
N TYR A 107 6.06 29.87 0.52
CA TYR A 107 5.98 30.57 -0.76
C TYR A 107 4.61 31.22 -0.96
N MET A 108 4.60 32.51 -1.29
CA MET A 108 3.40 33.31 -1.54
C MET A 108 3.54 34.11 -2.83
N THR A 109 2.40 34.44 -3.44
CA THR A 109 2.37 35.33 -4.61
C THR A 109 2.53 36.80 -4.20
N LEU A 110 3.33 37.56 -4.93
CA LEU A 110 3.58 38.99 -4.68
C LEU A 110 2.51 39.91 -5.26
N ALA A 111 1.76 39.44 -6.25
CA ALA A 111 0.69 40.14 -6.94
C ALA A 111 -0.32 39.13 -7.51
N ASP A 112 -1.42 39.65 -8.07
CA ASP A 112 -2.35 38.83 -8.84
C ASP A 112 -1.64 38.32 -10.09
N VAL A 113 -1.46 37.00 -10.18
CA VAL A 113 -0.65 36.36 -11.22
C VAL A 113 -1.43 35.26 -11.91
N ASN A 114 -1.25 35.17 -13.23
CA ASN A 114 -1.88 34.13 -14.03
C ASN A 114 -1.03 32.85 -13.97
N MET A 115 -1.59 31.80 -13.38
CA MET A 115 -1.05 30.45 -13.44
C MET A 115 -1.38 29.85 -14.81
N ARG A 116 -0.35 29.43 -15.54
CA ARG A 116 -0.45 28.93 -16.92
C ARG A 116 -0.22 27.44 -17.02
N SER A 117 -0.65 26.82 -18.12
CA SER A 117 -0.50 25.37 -18.34
C SER A 117 0.92 24.94 -18.71
N GLY A 118 1.78 25.87 -19.09
CA GLY A 118 3.18 25.62 -19.46
C GLY A 118 4.08 26.83 -19.18
N PRO A 119 5.41 26.65 -19.21
CA PRO A 119 6.42 27.65 -18.85
C PRO A 119 6.63 28.71 -19.96
N SER A 120 5.54 29.36 -20.38
CA SER A 120 5.57 30.38 -21.43
C SER A 120 4.39 31.34 -21.27
N THR A 121 4.60 32.59 -21.67
CA THR A 121 3.53 33.61 -21.74
C THR A 121 2.49 33.31 -22.83
N GLN A 122 2.84 32.44 -23.79
CA GLN A 122 1.93 31.97 -24.84
C GLN A 122 1.06 30.80 -24.37
N SER A 123 1.41 30.16 -23.26
CA SER A 123 0.63 29.04 -22.72
C SER A 123 -0.74 29.51 -22.20
N PRO A 124 -1.82 28.74 -22.40
CA PRO A 124 -3.13 29.04 -21.84
C PRO A 124 -3.09 29.29 -20.33
N VAL A 125 -3.91 30.25 -19.87
CA VAL A 125 -4.10 30.53 -18.44
C VAL A 125 -5.03 29.47 -17.85
N VAL A 126 -4.55 28.75 -16.84
CA VAL A 126 -5.32 27.73 -16.09
C VAL A 126 -6.19 28.41 -15.05
N MET A 127 -5.64 29.40 -14.33
CA MET A 127 -6.36 30.23 -13.36
C MET A 127 -5.56 31.48 -13.00
N THR A 128 -6.23 32.45 -12.40
CA THR A 128 -5.58 33.60 -11.75
C THR A 128 -5.44 33.33 -10.26
N VAL A 129 -4.25 33.56 -9.71
CA VAL A 129 -3.90 33.37 -8.31
C VAL A 129 -3.74 34.75 -7.69
N ALA A 130 -4.54 35.06 -6.66
CA ALA A 130 -4.51 36.37 -6.01
C ALA A 130 -3.21 36.59 -5.24
N LYS A 131 -2.83 37.85 -5.01
CA LYS A 131 -1.71 38.22 -4.13
C LYS A 131 -1.82 37.59 -2.74
N GLY A 132 -0.69 37.14 -2.19
CA GLY A 132 -0.60 36.54 -0.86
C GLY A 132 -1.12 35.11 -0.77
N THR A 133 -1.51 34.51 -1.90
CA THR A 133 -1.95 33.12 -1.92
C THR A 133 -0.74 32.20 -1.69
N PRO A 134 -0.82 31.26 -0.72
CA PRO A 134 0.24 30.27 -0.53
C PRO A 134 0.33 29.37 -1.76
N VAL A 135 1.54 29.21 -2.28
CA VAL A 135 1.85 28.35 -3.44
C VAL A 135 2.83 27.27 -3.02
N SER A 136 2.71 26.11 -3.66
CA SER A 136 3.50 24.93 -3.34
C SER A 136 4.39 24.58 -4.55
N PRO A 137 5.66 25.00 -4.60
CA PRO A 137 6.51 24.78 -5.79
C PRO A 137 6.93 23.31 -5.92
N THR A 138 6.53 22.65 -7.01
CA THR A 138 6.71 21.20 -7.27
C THR A 138 8.17 20.77 -7.46
N GLY A 139 9.10 21.72 -7.47
CA GLY A 139 10.53 21.49 -7.69
C GLY A 139 10.96 21.64 -9.14
N GLU A 140 10.04 21.56 -10.11
CA GLU A 140 10.36 21.73 -11.53
C GLU A 140 10.49 23.21 -11.92
N LYS A 141 11.67 23.61 -12.42
CA LYS A 141 11.95 24.95 -12.96
C LYS A 141 12.32 24.87 -14.43
N GLN A 142 11.76 25.75 -15.25
CA GLN A 142 12.14 25.92 -16.66
C GLN A 142 12.39 27.41 -16.94
N GLY A 143 13.65 27.80 -17.01
CA GLY A 143 14.04 29.21 -17.09
C GLY A 143 13.53 29.99 -15.88
N ALA A 144 12.84 31.10 -16.14
CA ALA A 144 12.19 31.92 -15.11
C ALA A 144 10.80 31.42 -14.69
N TRP A 145 10.39 30.22 -15.11
CA TRP A 145 9.10 29.63 -14.75
C TRP A 145 9.26 28.54 -13.70
N TRP A 146 8.36 28.56 -12.72
CA TRP A 146 8.31 27.58 -11.65
C TRP A 146 6.97 26.84 -11.70
N ALA A 147 7.03 25.51 -11.72
CA ALA A 147 5.82 24.69 -11.59
C ALA A 147 5.36 24.68 -10.13
N VAL A 148 4.10 25.06 -9.91
CA VAL A 148 3.48 25.20 -8.60
C VAL A 148 2.16 24.42 -8.55
N ASP A 149 1.80 23.95 -7.35
CA ASP A 149 0.46 23.48 -7.02
C ASP A 149 -0.25 24.53 -6.18
N VAL A 150 -1.46 24.90 -6.60
CA VAL A 150 -2.36 25.82 -5.89
C VAL A 150 -3.70 25.13 -5.75
N ASN A 151 -4.11 24.82 -4.51
CA ASN A 151 -5.38 24.15 -4.21
C ASN A 151 -5.62 22.84 -5.01
N GLY A 152 -4.57 22.10 -5.34
CA GLY A 152 -4.67 20.84 -6.12
C GLY A 152 -4.74 21.01 -7.63
N ARG A 153 -4.51 22.24 -8.12
CA ARG A 153 -4.30 22.51 -9.54
C ARG A 153 -2.83 22.82 -9.78
N SER A 154 -2.20 22.03 -10.63
CA SER A 154 -0.82 22.26 -11.05
C SER A 154 -0.76 23.22 -12.24
N GLY A 155 0.25 24.08 -12.25
CA GLY A 155 0.52 25.00 -13.33
C GLY A 155 1.86 25.71 -13.16
N TRP A 156 2.11 26.71 -13.99
CA TRP A 156 3.37 27.43 -14.07
C TRP A 156 3.16 28.91 -13.76
N ILE A 157 4.00 29.45 -12.87
CA ILE A 157 4.03 30.87 -12.50
C ILE A 157 5.46 31.38 -12.71
N HIS A 158 5.59 32.63 -13.16
CA HIS A 158 6.90 33.27 -13.34
C HIS A 158 7.53 33.58 -11.97
N SER A 159 8.82 33.29 -11.80
CA SER A 159 9.53 33.34 -10.50
C SER A 159 9.47 34.71 -9.83
N ASP A 160 9.41 35.79 -10.62
CA ASP A 160 9.34 37.17 -10.11
C ASP A 160 8.08 37.45 -9.28
N TYR A 161 7.05 36.62 -9.41
CA TYR A 161 5.81 36.75 -8.65
C TYR A 161 5.75 35.83 -7.43
N ILE A 162 6.79 35.05 -7.14
CA ILE A 162 6.84 34.11 -6.02
C ILE A 162 7.90 34.59 -5.02
N THR A 163 7.50 34.86 -3.78
CA THR A 163 8.41 35.10 -2.65
C THR A 163 8.33 33.96 -1.65
N ARG A 164 9.35 33.82 -0.80
CA ARG A 164 9.32 33.03 0.43
C ARG A 164 8.80 33.87 1.60
#